data_AF-A0A1J8P544-F1
#
_entry.id   AF-A0A1J8P544-F1
#
_cell.length_a   1.000
_cell.length_b   1.000
_cell.length_c   1.000
_cell.angle_alpha   90.00
_cell.angle_beta   90.00
_cell.angle_gamma   90.00
#
_symmetry.space_group_name_H-M   'P 1'
#
loop_
_entity.id
_entity.type
_entity.pdbx_description
1 polymer ?
#
loop_
_entity_poly.entity_id
_entity_poly.type
_entity_poly.pdbx_seq_one_letter_code
_entity_poly.pdbx_strand_id
1 'polypeptide(L)'
;RIQDIEIIDLTGSGNNTLKLNLNDLLDISSSTNVLKVMGDAGDKVDIELSSNAFIQGSAETKDGVTYDIYSNANASTAKLWIDQDLAVV
;
A
#
# COMPACT_ATOMS: atom_id res chain seq x y z
N ARG A 1 -12.41 10.53 -16.97
CA ARG A 1 -11.07 9.89 -17.00
C ARG A 1 -11.11 8.76 -15.98
N ILE A 2 -10.89 7.52 -16.40
CA ILE A 2 -10.65 6.40 -15.48
C ILE A 2 -9.16 6.47 -15.11
N GLN A 3 -8.83 6.24 -13.84
CA GLN A 3 -7.45 6.16 -13.36
C GLN A 3 -7.20 4.70 -13.00
N ASP A 4 -6.15 4.09 -13.55
CA ASP A 4 -5.77 2.73 -13.19
C ASP A 4 -5.16 2.77 -11.79
N ILE A 5 -5.69 1.92 -10.92
CA ILE A 5 -5.15 1.70 -9.58
C ILE A 5 -4.78 0.24 -9.53
N GLU A 6 -3.51 -0.04 -9.27
CA GLU A 6 -3.04 -1.39 -9.06
C GLU A 6 -3.54 -1.89 -7.69
N ILE A 7 -4.04 -3.12 -7.65
CA ILE A 7 -4.55 -3.77 -6.43
C ILE A 7 -3.79 -5.09 -6.27
N ILE A 8 -3.19 -5.29 -5.10
CA ILE A 8 -2.67 -6.57 -4.64
C ILE A 8 -3.58 -7.07 -3.52
N ASP A 9 -4.07 -8.30 -3.67
CA ASP A 9 -4.87 -8.98 -2.68
C ASP A 9 -4.00 -10.09 -2.05
N LEU A 10 -3.75 -9.96 -0.75
CA LEU A 10 -3.00 -10.91 0.06
C LEU A 10 -3.89 -11.98 0.69
N THR A 11 -5.22 -11.90 0.50
CA THR A 11 -6.11 -12.96 0.97
C THR A 11 -5.71 -14.30 0.34
N GLY A 12 -5.62 -15.33 1.17
CA GLY A 12 -5.01 -16.59 0.76
C GLY A 12 -4.88 -17.60 1.88
N SER A 13 -4.08 -18.64 1.65
CA SER A 13 -3.83 -19.63 2.69
C SER A 13 -2.71 -19.18 3.62
N GLY A 14 -3.03 -18.98 4.89
CA GLY A 14 -2.07 -18.57 5.92
C GLY A 14 -1.66 -17.10 5.80
N ASN A 15 -0.71 -16.69 6.64
CA ASN A 15 -0.25 -15.32 6.74
C ASN A 15 0.76 -15.00 5.63
N ASN A 16 0.44 -14.03 4.79
CA ASN A 16 1.26 -13.58 3.68
C ASN A 16 2.02 -12.29 4.03
N THR A 17 3.11 -12.03 3.31
CA THR A 17 3.87 -10.78 3.48
C THR A 17 4.22 -10.24 2.11
N LEU A 18 3.74 -9.03 1.83
CA LEU A 18 4.19 -8.23 0.70
C LEU A 18 5.37 -7.38 1.14
N LYS A 19 6.52 -7.56 0.51
CA LYS A 19 7.68 -6.69 0.68
C LYS A 19 7.79 -5.77 -0.51
N LEU A 20 7.88 -4.47 -0.29
CA LEU A 20 8.09 -3.51 -1.36
C LEU A 20 8.86 -2.27 -0.90
N ASN A 21 9.58 -1.65 -1.83
CA ASN A 21 10.20 -0.34 -1.67
C ASN A 21 9.57 0.69 -2.64
N LEU A 22 10.07 1.93 -2.63
CA LEU A 22 9.57 2.98 -3.51
C LEU A 22 9.70 2.64 -5.00
N ASN A 23 10.84 2.08 -5.43
CA ASN A 23 11.06 1.73 -6.83
C ASN A 23 10.08 0.63 -7.28
N ASP A 24 9.85 -0.38 -6.43
CA ASP A 24 8.89 -1.44 -6.73
C ASP A 24 7.48 -0.84 -6.99
N LEU A 25 7.05 0.13 -6.17
CA LEU A 25 5.77 0.82 -6.38
C LEU A 25 5.74 1.61 -7.70
N LEU A 26 6.81 2.33 -8.02
CA LEU A 26 6.91 3.12 -9.25
C LEU A 26 6.97 2.24 -10.51
N ASP A 27 7.52 1.03 -10.39
CA ASP A 27 7.58 0.06 -11.47
C ASP A 27 6.26 -0.71 -11.65
N ILE A 28 5.55 -0.98 -10.55
CA ILE A 28 4.22 -1.63 -10.56
C ILE A 28 3.18 -0.72 -11.20
N SER A 29 3.19 0.56 -10.84
CA SER A 29 2.22 1.52 -11.36
C SER A 29 2.70 2.15 -12.66
N SER A 30 1.99 1.86 -13.74
CA SER A 30 2.27 2.50 -15.04
C SER A 30 1.64 3.89 -15.20
N SER A 31 0.79 4.36 -14.26
CA SER A 31 0.01 5.59 -14.49
C SER A 31 -0.24 6.50 -13.28
N THR A 32 -0.52 5.99 -12.08
CA THR A 32 -1.00 6.82 -10.95
C THR A 32 -0.04 6.90 -9.76
N ASN A 33 0.92 5.99 -9.71
CA ASN A 33 1.79 5.63 -8.59
C ASN A 33 1.01 5.24 -7.33
N VAL A 34 -0.18 4.66 -7.51
CA VAL A 34 -1.07 4.26 -6.41
C VAL A 34 -1.25 2.75 -6.40
N LEU A 35 -0.82 2.11 -5.32
CA LEU A 35 -1.06 0.70 -5.05
C LEU A 35 -2.00 0.54 -3.86
N LYS A 36 -3.03 -0.27 -4.02
CA LYS A 36 -3.87 -0.77 -2.92
C LYS A 36 -3.44 -2.17 -2.53
N VAL A 37 -3.33 -2.42 -1.23
CA VAL A 37 -3.02 -3.73 -0.66
C VAL A 37 -4.16 -4.11 0.26
N MET A 38 -4.84 -5.20 -0.10
CA MET A 38 -5.91 -5.84 0.67
C MET A 38 -5.40 -7.15 1.26
N GLY A 39 -6.04 -7.65 2.30
CA GLY A 39 -5.63 -8.87 2.99
C GLY A 39 -6.49 -9.09 4.23
N ASP A 40 -6.11 -10.07 5.05
CA ASP A 40 -6.80 -10.35 6.30
C ASP A 40 -5.85 -10.34 7.51
N ALA A 41 -6.44 -10.54 8.69
CA ALA A 41 -5.72 -10.47 9.96
C ALA A 41 -4.58 -11.51 10.00
N GLY A 42 -3.34 -11.01 10.03
CA GLY A 42 -2.14 -11.83 10.06
C GLY A 42 -1.21 -11.59 8.87
N ASP A 43 -1.76 -11.02 7.78
CA ASP A 43 -1.00 -10.53 6.65
C ASP A 43 -0.19 -9.28 7.01
N LYS A 44 0.88 -9.04 6.24
CA LYS A 44 1.81 -7.94 6.49
C LYS A 44 2.25 -7.24 5.21
N VAL A 45 2.57 -5.95 5.38
CA VAL A 45 3.28 -5.16 4.39
C VAL A 45 4.61 -4.70 4.99
N ASP A 46 5.72 -5.20 4.45
CA ASP A 46 7.09 -4.83 4.80
C ASP A 46 7.53 -3.68 3.88
N ILE A 47 7.57 -2.48 4.44
CA ILE A 47 7.96 -1.24 3.76
C ILE A 47 9.00 -0.48 4.57
N GLU A 48 9.83 0.31 3.90
CA GLU A 48 10.73 1.19 4.62
C GLU A 48 9.95 2.33 5.31
N LEU A 49 10.23 2.53 6.61
CA LEU A 49 9.66 3.58 7.46
C LEU A 49 10.74 4.57 7.98
N SER A 50 11.96 4.51 7.44
CA SER A 50 13.09 5.34 7.83
C SER A 50 13.00 6.78 7.25
N SER A 51 14.01 7.62 7.49
CA SER A 51 14.04 8.98 6.93
C SER A 51 14.05 8.94 5.40
N ASN A 52 13.06 9.59 4.77
CA ASN A 52 12.74 9.59 3.33
C ASN A 52 11.93 8.38 2.81
N ALA A 53 11.36 7.60 3.73
CA ALA A 53 10.57 6.43 3.38
C ALA A 53 9.05 6.73 3.33
N PHE A 54 8.23 5.68 3.36
CA PHE A 54 6.78 5.83 3.40
C PHE A 54 6.34 6.35 4.78
N ILE A 55 5.49 7.38 4.76
CA ILE A 55 4.97 8.04 5.95
C ILE A 55 3.45 7.87 5.93
N GLN A 56 2.92 7.29 6.99
CA GLN A 56 1.47 7.19 7.20
C GLN A 56 0.86 8.60 7.29
N GLY A 57 -0.19 8.83 6.52
CA GLY A 57 -0.95 10.07 6.50
C GLY A 57 -2.37 9.85 6.96
N SER A 58 -3.32 10.09 6.06
CA SER A 58 -4.75 9.91 6.30
C SER A 58 -5.17 8.45 6.19
N ALA A 59 -6.40 8.15 6.62
CA ALA A 59 -7.10 6.94 6.27
C ALA A 59 -8.31 7.24 5.37
N GLU A 60 -8.67 6.31 4.49
CA GLU A 60 -9.89 6.40 3.67
C GLU A 60 -10.64 5.07 3.65
N THR A 61 -11.97 5.12 3.74
CA THR A 61 -12.84 3.96 3.53
C THR A 61 -13.31 3.90 2.07
N LYS A 62 -13.09 2.77 1.40
CA LYS A 62 -13.61 2.46 0.06
C LYS A 62 -14.18 1.05 0.05
N ASP A 63 -15.39 0.91 -0.50
CA ASP A 63 -16.04 -0.40 -0.70
C ASP A 63 -16.14 -1.26 0.58
N GLY A 64 -16.27 -0.62 1.74
CA GLY A 64 -16.38 -1.29 3.04
C GLY A 64 -15.06 -1.59 3.75
N VAL A 65 -13.92 -1.31 3.11
CA VAL A 65 -12.57 -1.49 3.67
C VAL A 65 -11.96 -0.13 4.01
N THR A 66 -11.35 -0.02 5.20
CA THR A 66 -10.62 1.18 5.61
C THR A 66 -9.13 0.97 5.38
N TYR A 67 -8.51 1.91 4.65
CA TYR A 67 -7.10 1.86 4.31
C TYR A 67 -6.35 2.99 5.02
N ASP A 68 -5.20 2.66 5.61
CA ASP A 68 -4.18 3.65 5.94
C ASP A 68 -3.41 4.03 4.67
N ILE A 69 -3.30 5.34 4.42
CA ILE A 69 -2.63 5.87 3.23
C ILE A 69 -1.23 6.34 3.60
N TYR A 70 -0.23 5.72 3.00
CA TYR A 70 1.17 6.09 3.12
C TYR A 70 1.61 6.86 1.88
N SER A 71 2.38 7.93 2.09
CA SER A 71 2.98 8.74 1.04
C SER A 71 4.49 8.73 1.15
N ASN A 72 5.21 8.91 0.04
CA ASN A 72 6.67 8.98 0.07
C ASN A 72 7.16 10.43 -0.06
N ALA A 73 8.09 10.85 0.80
CA ALA A 73 8.62 12.21 0.80
C ALA A 73 9.37 12.60 -0.49
N ASN A 74 10.00 11.62 -1.16
CA ASN A 74 10.74 11.83 -2.39
C ASN A 74 9.89 11.67 -3.66
N ALA A 75 8.67 11.14 -3.52
CA ALA A 75 7.76 10.89 -4.63
C ALA A 75 6.32 11.16 -4.17
N SER A 76 5.91 12.43 -4.20
CA SER A 76 4.62 12.88 -3.64
C SER A 76 3.39 12.31 -4.37
N THR A 77 3.55 11.77 -5.58
CA THR A 77 2.50 11.05 -6.30
C THR A 77 2.39 9.59 -5.88
N ALA A 78 3.44 9.02 -5.26
CA ALA A 78 3.46 7.65 -4.81
C ALA A 78 2.62 7.48 -3.54
N LYS A 79 1.60 6.61 -3.63
CA LYS A 79 0.71 6.29 -2.51
C LYS A 79 0.55 4.78 -2.35
N LEU A 80 0.65 4.32 -1.10
CA LEU A 80 0.24 2.98 -0.70
C LEU A 80 -1.02 3.09 0.13
N TRP A 81 -2.04 2.33 -0.22
CA TRP A 81 -3.27 2.21 0.52
C TRP A 81 -3.28 0.82 1.12
N ILE A 82 -3.03 0.72 2.42
CA ILE A 82 -2.89 -0.57 3.11
C ILE A 82 -4.13 -0.76 3.98
N ASP A 83 -4.85 -1.86 3.74
CA ASP A 83 -6.00 -2.25 4.56
C ASP A 83 -5.59 -2.33 6.05
N GLN A 84 -6.41 -1.76 6.94
CA GLN A 84 -6.13 -1.67 8.38
C GLN A 84 -6.08 -3.02 9.09
N ASP A 85 -6.56 -4.10 8.47
CA ASP A 85 -6.41 -5.45 9.00
C ASP A 85 -4.96 -6.00 8.87
N LEU A 86 -4.12 -5.37 8.05
CA LEU A 86 -2.74 -5.78 7.78
C LEU A 86 -1.78 -5.07 8.72
N ALA A 87 -0.77 -5.79 9.19
CA ALA A 87 0.31 -5.14 9.94
C ALA A 87 1.35 -4.52 8.99
N VAL A 88 1.71 -3.26 9.23
CA VAL A 88 2.84 -2.61 8.57
C VAL A 88 4.09 -2.82 9.41
N VAL A 89 5.15 -3.35 8.80
CA VAL A 89 6.40 -3.74 9.49
C VAL A 89 7.65 -3.17 8.82
#